data_AF-A0A6L7STA2-F1
#
_entry.id   AF-A0A6L7STA2-F1
#
_cell.length_a   1.000
_cell.length_b   1.000
_cell.length_c   1.000
_cell.angle_alpha   90.00
_cell.angle_beta   90.00
_cell.angle_gamma   90.00
#
_symmetry.space_group_name_H-M   'P 1'
#
loop_
_entity.id
_entity.type
_entity.pdbx_description
1 polymer ?
#
loop_
_entity_poly.entity_id
_entity_poly.type
_entity_poly.pdbx_seq_one_letter_code
_entity_poly.pdbx_strand_id
1 'polypeptide(L)'
;MSSQDYPVSNQTRNEIWQGYLDAERLNRYYQYLADKHRKIDQGIKFTIAFAAVGGVTRLIAALPDEWGWISDVSSVVILFVVIVELVFDFRSKSSVLTRTSENLQHITRDWQMLWNQVDRQDATDGVLLNKMDDLLKKSIESTKPVGQIGLSINSRINQKSWEEAIEVITAQYATRS
;
A
#
# COMPACT_ATOMS: atom_id res chain seq x y z
N MET A 1 -24.56 -12.61 40.87
CA MET A 1 -24.02 -11.76 39.79
C MET A 1 -24.88 -12.00 38.58
N SER A 2 -25.71 -11.02 38.21
CA SER A 2 -26.65 -11.17 37.08
C SER A 2 -25.83 -11.21 35.79
N SER A 3 -26.04 -12.26 34.99
CA SER A 3 -25.64 -12.26 33.59
C SER A 3 -26.47 -11.15 32.93
N GLN A 4 -25.85 -10.00 32.69
CA GLN A 4 -26.38 -9.09 31.68
C GLN A 4 -26.33 -9.87 30.38
N ASP A 5 -27.49 -10.28 29.87
CA ASP A 5 -27.64 -10.72 28.48
C ASP A 5 -27.23 -9.52 27.63
N TYR A 6 -25.98 -9.53 27.17
CA TYR A 6 -25.54 -8.58 26.17
C TYR A 6 -26.34 -8.90 24.90
N PRO A 7 -26.94 -7.89 24.25
CA PRO A 7 -27.71 -8.10 23.03
C PRO A 7 -26.85 -8.57 21.84
N VAL A 8 -25.52 -8.52 21.99
CA VAL A 8 -24.53 -8.98 21.04
C VAL A 8 -23.81 -10.21 21.60
N SER A 9 -23.68 -11.26 20.80
CA SER A 9 -23.01 -12.49 21.23
C SER A 9 -21.50 -12.27 21.43
N ASN A 10 -20.91 -13.01 22.38
CA ASN A 10 -19.45 -13.00 22.56
C ASN A 10 -18.69 -13.44 21.30
N GLN A 11 -19.32 -14.26 20.46
CA GLN A 11 -18.78 -14.65 19.16
C GLN A 11 -18.69 -13.43 18.24
N THR A 12 -19.78 -12.72 18.00
CA THR A 12 -19.80 -11.51 17.14
C THR A 12 -18.83 -10.45 17.64
N ARG A 13 -18.75 -10.24 18.96
CA ARG A 13 -17.74 -9.36 19.57
C ARG A 13 -16.32 -9.78 19.23
N ASN A 14 -15.98 -11.06 19.38
CA ASN A 14 -14.64 -11.56 19.04
C ASN A 14 -14.33 -11.40 17.56
N GLU A 15 -15.30 -11.63 16.68
CA GLU A 15 -15.12 -11.50 15.22
C GLU A 15 -14.84 -10.04 14.82
N ILE A 16 -15.62 -9.09 15.36
CA ILE A 16 -15.39 -7.66 15.10
C ILE A 16 -14.02 -7.22 15.63
N TRP A 17 -13.61 -7.74 16.80
CA TRP A 17 -12.29 -7.45 17.36
C TRP A 17 -11.16 -7.98 16.47
N GLN A 18 -11.26 -9.23 15.98
CA GLN A 18 -10.26 -9.78 15.06
C GLN A 18 -10.22 -8.98 13.75
N GLY A 19 -11.39 -8.65 13.18
CA GLY A 19 -11.48 -7.83 11.96
C GLY A 19 -10.82 -6.45 12.13
N TYR A 20 -11.02 -5.80 13.27
CA TYR A 20 -10.33 -4.56 13.60
C TYR A 20 -8.81 -4.74 13.69
N LEU A 21 -8.32 -5.79 14.39
CA LEU A 21 -6.89 -6.06 14.50
C LEU A 21 -6.24 -6.34 13.14
N ASP A 22 -6.93 -7.07 12.27
CA ASP A 22 -6.45 -7.37 10.92
C ASP A 22 -6.42 -6.13 10.03
N ALA A 23 -7.45 -5.28 10.10
CA ALA A 23 -7.46 -3.99 9.41
C ALA A 23 -6.29 -3.08 9.87
N GLU A 24 -6.02 -3.04 11.17
CA GLU A 24 -4.91 -2.27 11.74
C GLU A 24 -3.54 -2.82 11.30
N ARG A 25 -3.36 -4.15 11.27
CA ARG A 25 -2.15 -4.79 10.74
C ARG A 25 -1.94 -4.44 9.27
N LEU A 26 -3.01 -4.53 8.47
CA LEU A 26 -3.00 -4.21 7.05
C LEU A 26 -2.61 -2.74 6.82
N ASN A 27 -3.24 -1.82 7.55
CA ASN A 27 -2.95 -0.39 7.50
C ASN A 27 -1.47 -0.09 7.81
N ARG A 28 -0.93 -0.64 8.91
CA ARG A 28 0.50 -0.44 9.26
C ARG A 28 1.44 -1.01 8.20
N TYR A 29 1.11 -2.16 7.63
CA TYR A 29 1.91 -2.77 6.56
C TYR A 29 1.96 -1.88 5.31
N TYR A 30 0.80 -1.37 4.87
CA TYR A 30 0.75 -0.50 3.69
C TYR A 30 1.35 0.89 3.93
N GLN A 31 1.22 1.45 5.13
CA GLN A 31 1.96 2.67 5.52
C GLN A 31 3.46 2.46 5.41
N TYR A 32 3.98 1.36 5.97
CA TYR A 32 5.39 1.02 5.87
C TYR A 32 5.86 0.86 4.41
N LEU A 33 5.07 0.20 3.57
CA LEU A 33 5.39 0.05 2.15
C LEU A 33 5.38 1.38 1.40
N ALA A 34 4.40 2.24 1.66
CA ALA A 34 4.29 3.56 1.06
C ALA A 34 5.49 4.43 1.45
N ASP A 35 5.85 4.45 2.73
CA ASP A 35 7.01 5.19 3.24
C ASP A 35 8.33 4.67 2.66
N LYS A 36 8.49 3.35 2.58
CA LYS A 36 9.66 2.73 1.97
C LYS A 36 9.81 3.13 0.50
N HIS A 37 8.73 3.05 -0.27
CA HIS A 37 8.75 3.44 -1.69
C HIS A 37 8.99 4.94 -1.87
N ARG A 38 8.42 5.78 -1.00
CA ARG A 38 8.66 7.23 -1.02
C ARG A 38 10.12 7.56 -0.75
N LYS A 39 10.77 6.89 0.20
CA LYS A 39 12.21 7.07 0.47
C LYS A 39 13.07 6.62 -0.72
N ILE A 40 12.71 5.52 -1.37
CA ILE A 40 13.41 5.05 -2.57
C ILE A 40 13.23 6.03 -3.73
N ASP A 41 12.02 6.52 -4.00
CA ASP A 41 11.74 7.54 -5.01
C ASP A 41 12.55 8.82 -4.76
N GLN A 42 12.62 9.29 -3.51
CA GLN A 42 13.47 10.42 -3.13
C GLN A 42 14.96 10.12 -3.40
N GLY A 43 15.44 8.93 -2.99
CA GLY A 43 16.83 8.50 -3.23
C GLY A 43 17.19 8.42 -4.71
N ILE A 44 16.29 7.91 -5.55
CA ILE A 44 16.43 7.90 -7.01
C ILE A 44 16.55 9.33 -7.53
N LYS A 45 15.63 10.23 -7.14
CA LYS A 45 15.67 11.66 -7.54
C LYS A 45 16.97 12.35 -7.14
N PHE A 46 17.46 12.12 -5.92
CA PHE A 46 18.73 12.66 -5.45
C PHE A 46 19.90 12.14 -6.28
N THR A 47 19.93 10.84 -6.57
CA THR A 47 20.99 10.21 -7.37
C THR A 47 21.01 10.76 -8.79
N ILE A 48 19.84 10.92 -9.41
CA ILE A 48 19.71 11.50 -10.75
C ILE A 48 20.15 12.96 -10.76
N ALA A 49 19.72 13.75 -9.77
CA ALA A 49 20.13 15.15 -9.66
C ALA A 49 21.66 15.28 -9.52
N PHE A 50 22.28 14.43 -8.70
CA PHE A 50 23.74 14.40 -8.54
C PHE A 50 24.45 13.99 -9.84
N ALA A 51 23.96 12.95 -10.51
CA ALA A 51 24.50 12.51 -11.81
C ALA A 51 24.35 13.58 -12.90
N ALA A 52 23.22 14.29 -12.93
CA ALA A 52 22.98 15.39 -13.86
C ALA A 52 23.96 16.55 -13.64
N VAL A 53 24.22 16.93 -12.39
CA VAL A 53 25.23 17.96 -12.06
C VAL A 53 26.63 17.55 -12.54
N GLY A 54 27.03 16.30 -12.28
CA GLY A 54 28.30 15.76 -12.75
C GLY A 54 28.42 15.70 -14.29
N GLY A 55 27.36 15.29 -14.96
CA GLY A 55 27.28 15.23 -16.43
C GLY A 55 27.32 16.62 -17.08
N VAL A 56 26.57 17.59 -16.57
CA VAL A 56 26.58 18.97 -17.05
C VAL A 56 27.96 19.61 -16.86
N THR A 57 28.62 19.36 -15.72
CA THR A 57 29.97 19.87 -15.47
C THR A 57 30.99 19.32 -16.47
N ARG A 58 30.89 18.04 -16.85
CA ARG A 58 31.74 17.43 -17.88
C ARG A 58 31.45 17.97 -19.28
N LEU A 59 30.18 18.16 -19.63
CA LEU A 59 29.75 18.77 -20.90
C LEU A 59 30.28 20.20 -21.07
N ILE A 60 30.21 21.01 -20.01
CA ILE A 60 30.75 22.38 -20.00
C ILE A 60 32.28 22.36 -20.15
N ALA A 61 32.96 21.40 -19.52
CA ALA A 61 34.42 21.25 -19.61
C ALA A 61 34.91 20.68 -20.96
N ALA A 62 34.03 20.04 -21.75
CA ALA A 62 34.38 19.37 -23.01
C ALA A 62 34.10 20.22 -24.27
N LEU A 63 33.75 21.49 -24.13
CA LEU A 63 33.66 22.43 -25.25
C LEU A 63 35.07 22.96 -25.57
N PRO A 64 35.78 22.45 -26.61
CA PRO A 64 35.58 22.93 -27.99
C PRO A 64 35.74 21.95 -29.19
N ASP A 65 35.06 22.36 -30.27
CA ASP A 65 35.25 22.28 -31.74
C ASP A 65 35.06 21.05 -32.65
N GLU A 66 35.11 19.79 -32.22
CA GLU A 66 34.87 18.70 -33.20
C GLU A 66 33.88 17.63 -32.72
N TRP A 67 33.23 16.99 -33.69
CA TRP A 67 31.96 16.25 -33.65
C TRP A 67 31.88 15.03 -32.70
N GLY A 68 32.81 14.87 -31.77
CA GLY A 68 32.81 13.84 -30.72
C GLY A 68 31.70 14.02 -29.67
N TRP A 69 31.18 15.23 -29.51
CA TRP A 69 30.09 15.52 -28.56
C TRP A 69 28.78 14.80 -28.89
N ILE A 70 28.52 14.44 -30.15
CA ILE A 70 27.24 13.84 -30.58
C ILE A 70 27.07 12.43 -29.99
N SER A 71 28.14 11.64 -29.94
CA SER A 71 28.14 10.30 -29.31
C SER A 71 27.87 10.37 -27.81
N ASP A 72 28.54 11.31 -27.12
CA ASP A 72 28.38 11.52 -25.68
C ASP A 72 26.99 12.06 -25.36
N VAL A 73 26.44 12.97 -26.17
CA VAL A 73 25.08 13.48 -26.03
C VAL A 73 24.04 12.38 -26.26
N SER A 74 24.22 11.49 -27.23
CA SER A 74 23.27 10.39 -27.47
C SER A 74 23.18 9.41 -26.30
N SER A 75 24.32 9.08 -25.67
CA SER A 75 24.38 8.20 -24.50
C SER A 75 23.75 8.84 -23.26
N VAL A 76 23.92 10.15 -23.09
CA VAL A 76 23.27 10.93 -22.04
C VAL A 76 21.76 10.99 -22.23
N VAL A 77 21.27 11.16 -23.47
CA VAL A 77 19.84 11.16 -23.78
C VAL A 77 19.19 9.80 -23.51
N ILE A 78 19.83 8.69 -23.93
CA ILE A 78 19.32 7.34 -23.65
C ILE A 78 19.28 7.08 -22.14
N LEU A 79 20.35 7.43 -21.41
CA LEU A 79 20.39 7.31 -19.96
C LEU A 79 19.28 8.15 -19.31
N PHE A 80 19.03 9.35 -19.82
CA PHE A 80 17.94 10.21 -19.35
C PHE A 80 16.56 9.59 -19.57
N VAL A 81 16.29 9.00 -20.74
CA VAL A 81 15.02 8.31 -21.03
C VAL A 81 14.81 7.13 -20.08
N VAL A 82 15.83 6.27 -19.89
CA VAL A 82 15.75 5.12 -18.97
C VAL A 82 15.52 5.57 -17.52
N ILE A 83 16.20 6.63 -17.10
CA ILE A 83 16.02 7.25 -15.79
C ILE A 83 14.59 7.78 -15.62
N VAL A 84 14.06 8.48 -16.63
CA VAL A 84 12.72 9.06 -16.62
C VAL A 84 11.66 7.97 -16.53
N GLU A 85 11.78 6.90 -17.32
CA GLU A 85 10.89 5.74 -17.24
C GLU A 85 10.90 5.10 -15.84
N LEU A 86 12.09 4.91 -15.26
CA LEU A 86 12.24 4.35 -13.91
C LEU A 86 11.60 5.26 -12.85
N VAL A 87 11.77 6.58 -12.94
CA VAL A 87 11.12 7.54 -12.04
C VAL A 87 9.60 7.50 -12.19
N PHE A 88 9.08 7.45 -13.41
CA PHE A 88 7.64 7.39 -13.64
C PHE A 88 7.02 6.09 -13.08
N ASP A 89 7.67 4.96 -13.27
CA ASP A 89 7.22 3.67 -12.71
C ASP A 89 7.20 3.69 -11.18
N PHE A 90 8.30 4.14 -10.55
CA PHE A 90 8.36 4.26 -9.09
C PHE A 90 7.35 5.25 -8.52
N ARG A 91 7.14 6.39 -9.20
CA ARG A 91 6.15 7.39 -8.80
C ARG A 91 4.73 6.84 -8.88
N SER A 92 4.41 6.11 -9.94
CA SER A 92 3.11 5.44 -10.10
C SER A 92 2.86 4.45 -8.95
N LYS A 93 3.83 3.56 -8.67
CA LYS A 93 3.78 2.57 -7.59
C LYS A 93 3.64 3.23 -6.20
N SER A 94 4.43 4.26 -5.92
CA SER A 94 4.36 5.01 -4.66
C SER A 94 3.01 5.72 -4.49
N SER A 95 2.46 6.29 -5.56
CA SER A 95 1.14 6.95 -5.53
C SER A 95 0.02 5.95 -5.22
N VAL A 96 0.05 4.76 -5.81
CA VAL A 96 -0.95 3.71 -5.55
C VAL A 96 -0.86 3.24 -4.10
N LEU A 97 0.34 2.96 -3.60
CA LEU A 97 0.56 2.55 -2.21
C LEU A 97 0.10 3.61 -1.21
N THR A 98 0.37 4.89 -1.48
CA THR A 98 -0.05 5.99 -0.61
C THR A 98 -1.58 6.07 -0.54
N ARG A 99 -2.27 6.02 -1.69
CA ARG A 99 -3.75 6.04 -1.75
C ARG A 99 -4.37 4.83 -1.04
N THR A 100 -3.82 3.63 -1.27
CA THR A 100 -4.29 2.43 -0.57
C THR A 100 -4.10 2.56 0.94
N SER A 101 -2.95 3.07 1.39
CA SER A 101 -2.69 3.32 2.80
C SER A 101 -3.68 4.32 3.41
N GLU A 102 -3.99 5.42 2.72
CA GLU A 102 -4.98 6.41 3.16
C GLU A 102 -6.38 5.78 3.29
N ASN A 103 -6.81 5.04 2.27
CA ASN A 103 -8.10 4.35 2.29
C ASN A 103 -8.20 3.33 3.45
N LEU A 104 -7.14 2.56 3.69
CA LEU A 104 -7.09 1.61 4.81
C LEU A 104 -7.09 2.30 6.16
N GLN A 105 -6.49 3.48 6.28
CA GLN A 105 -6.58 4.28 7.50
C GLN A 105 -8.02 4.72 7.78
N HIS A 106 -8.77 5.12 6.76
CA HIS A 106 -10.20 5.42 6.90
C HIS A 106 -11.00 4.19 7.32
N ILE A 107 -10.78 3.05 6.66
CA ILE A 107 -11.47 1.80 6.99
C ILE A 107 -11.15 1.33 8.41
N THR A 108 -9.90 1.47 8.86
CA THR A 108 -9.50 1.16 10.23
C THR A 108 -10.26 2.01 11.27
N ARG A 109 -10.48 3.30 10.97
CA ARG A 109 -11.31 4.16 11.83
C ARG A 109 -12.76 3.68 11.84
N ASP A 110 -13.30 3.25 10.71
CA ASP A 110 -14.66 2.70 10.63
C ASP A 110 -14.78 1.40 11.44
N TRP A 111 -13.75 0.54 11.41
CA TRP A 111 -13.66 -0.64 12.28
C TRP A 111 -13.62 -0.28 13.76
N GLN A 112 -12.85 0.75 14.12
CA GLN A 112 -12.82 1.26 15.50
C GLN A 112 -14.20 1.79 15.92
N MET A 113 -14.90 2.48 15.03
CA MET A 113 -16.27 2.95 15.26
C MET A 113 -17.26 1.80 15.40
N LEU A 114 -17.10 0.72 14.63
CA LEU A 114 -17.89 -0.50 14.74
C LEU A 114 -17.64 -1.20 16.09
N TRP A 115 -16.38 -1.32 16.51
CA TRP A 115 -16.01 -1.86 17.81
C TRP A 115 -16.69 -1.11 18.96
N ASN A 116 -16.68 0.23 18.91
CA ASN A 116 -17.34 1.07 19.90
C ASN A 116 -18.88 0.94 19.89
N GLN A 117 -19.48 0.33 18.86
CA GLN A 117 -20.92 0.06 18.78
C GLN A 117 -21.32 -1.27 19.41
N VAL A 118 -20.38 -2.18 19.64
CA VAL A 118 -20.64 -3.53 20.18
C VAL A 118 -21.33 -3.49 21.54
N ASP A 119 -21.02 -2.48 22.35
CA ASP A 119 -21.50 -2.38 23.73
C ASP A 119 -22.76 -1.51 23.86
N ARG A 120 -23.32 -1.04 22.74
CA ARG A 120 -24.52 -0.23 22.76
C ARG A 120 -25.76 -1.10 22.96
N GLN A 121 -26.72 -0.57 23.73
CA GLN A 121 -27.95 -1.28 24.04
C GLN A 121 -28.85 -1.56 22.82
N ASP A 122 -28.68 -0.80 21.73
CA ASP A 122 -29.42 -0.94 20.47
C ASP A 122 -28.70 -1.81 19.43
N ALA A 123 -27.49 -2.30 19.74
CA ALA A 123 -26.72 -3.13 18.82
C ALA A 123 -27.22 -4.58 18.84
N THR A 124 -27.36 -5.15 17.64
CA THR A 124 -27.70 -6.56 17.44
C THR A 124 -26.68 -7.22 16.55
N ASP A 125 -26.49 -8.54 16.70
CA ASP A 125 -25.53 -9.32 15.90
C ASP A 125 -25.72 -9.09 14.40
N GLY A 126 -26.96 -9.14 13.90
CA GLY A 126 -27.23 -8.97 12.46
C GLY A 126 -26.82 -7.59 11.91
N VAL A 127 -27.05 -6.52 12.68
CA VAL A 127 -26.66 -5.16 12.25
C VAL A 127 -25.13 -5.00 12.25
N LEU A 128 -24.46 -5.55 13.26
CA LEU A 128 -23.01 -5.45 13.38
C LEU A 128 -22.28 -6.31 12.34
N LEU A 129 -22.77 -7.52 12.08
CA LEU A 129 -22.23 -8.42 11.06
C LEU A 129 -22.40 -7.85 9.64
N ASN A 130 -23.55 -7.24 9.34
CA ASN A 130 -23.73 -6.57 8.05
C ASN A 130 -22.75 -5.41 7.83
N LYS A 131 -22.48 -4.63 8.89
CA LYS A 131 -21.46 -3.57 8.84
C LYS A 131 -20.05 -4.14 8.71
N MET A 132 -19.77 -5.24 9.40
CA MET A 132 -18.51 -5.97 9.32
C MET A 132 -18.23 -6.41 7.87
N ASP A 133 -19.20 -7.02 7.20
CA ASP A 133 -19.08 -7.48 5.82
C ASP A 133 -18.83 -6.33 4.83
N ASP A 134 -19.52 -5.19 5.01
CA ASP A 134 -19.27 -3.99 4.22
C ASP A 134 -17.82 -3.47 4.39
N LEU A 135 -17.31 -3.46 5.62
CA LEU A 135 -15.92 -3.06 5.90
C LEU A 135 -14.89 -4.03 5.35
N LEU A 136 -15.15 -5.34 5.39
CA LEU A 136 -14.30 -6.35 4.76
C LEU A 136 -14.25 -6.14 3.24
N LYS A 137 -15.40 -5.94 2.60
CA LYS A 137 -15.49 -5.67 1.16
C LYS A 137 -14.71 -4.40 0.78
N LYS A 138 -14.87 -3.31 1.53
CA LYS A 138 -14.11 -2.06 1.32
C LYS A 138 -12.60 -2.27 1.48
N SER A 139 -12.18 -3.10 2.43
CA SER A 139 -10.77 -3.44 2.65
C SER A 139 -10.18 -4.17 1.45
N ILE A 140 -10.90 -5.15 0.91
CA ILE A 140 -10.50 -5.89 -0.30
C ILE A 140 -10.44 -4.96 -1.51
N GLU A 141 -11.47 -4.14 -1.73
CA GLU A 141 -11.50 -3.20 -2.86
C GLU A 141 -10.36 -2.18 -2.80
N SER A 142 -9.99 -1.71 -1.61
CA SER A 142 -8.91 -0.75 -1.41
C SER A 142 -7.51 -1.32 -1.70
N THR A 143 -7.35 -2.65 -1.61
CA THR A 143 -6.06 -3.32 -1.87
C THR A 143 -5.90 -3.82 -3.30
N LYS A 144 -7.00 -3.95 -4.08
CA LYS A 144 -6.97 -4.38 -5.50
C LYS A 144 -5.95 -3.63 -6.37
N PRO A 145 -5.83 -2.28 -6.30
CA PRO A 145 -4.87 -1.55 -7.12
C PRO A 145 -3.41 -1.96 -6.87
N VAL A 146 -3.09 -2.45 -5.66
CA VAL A 146 -1.73 -2.89 -5.34
C VAL A 146 -1.36 -4.20 -6.06
N GLY A 147 -2.33 -5.11 -6.21
CA GLY A 147 -2.13 -6.34 -6.99
C GLY A 147 -1.85 -6.05 -8.47
N GLN A 148 -2.38 -4.94 -9.01
CA GLN A 148 -2.25 -4.57 -10.42
C GLN A 148 -0.93 -3.88 -10.76
N ILE A 149 -0.27 -3.22 -9.80
CA ILE A 149 1.00 -2.51 -10.04
C ILE A 149 2.24 -3.42 -10.05
N GLY A 150 2.07 -4.73 -9.92
CA GLY A 150 3.14 -5.72 -10.11
C GLY A 150 4.44 -5.37 -9.38
N LEU A 151 4.37 -5.20 -8.05
CA LEU A 151 5.54 -4.83 -7.23
C LEU A 151 6.64 -5.90 -7.32
N SER A 152 7.56 -5.76 -8.27
CA SER A 152 8.78 -6.56 -8.38
C SER A 152 9.89 -6.00 -7.49
N ILE A 153 9.73 -6.10 -6.17
CA ILE A 153 10.84 -5.92 -5.23
C ILE A 153 11.10 -7.27 -4.58
N ASN A 154 12.05 -8.02 -5.14
CA ASN A 154 12.56 -9.30 -4.62
C ASN A 154 11.45 -10.24 -4.09
N SER A 155 10.51 -10.55 -4.97
CA SER A 155 9.14 -10.99 -4.71
C SER A 155 8.96 -12.41 -4.17
N ARG A 156 10.01 -13.20 -3.91
CA ARG A 156 9.82 -14.57 -3.39
C ARG A 156 9.31 -14.62 -1.95
N ILE A 157 9.59 -13.60 -1.14
CA ILE A 157 9.21 -13.60 0.29
C ILE A 157 7.85 -12.92 0.50
N ASN A 158 7.55 -11.88 -0.28
CA ASN A 158 6.34 -11.06 -0.07
C ASN A 158 5.15 -11.40 -0.98
N GLN A 159 5.37 -11.94 -2.18
CA GLN A 159 4.24 -12.39 -3.01
C GLN A 159 3.59 -13.61 -2.38
N LYS A 160 4.41 -14.53 -1.86
CA LYS A 160 3.96 -15.69 -1.09
C LYS A 160 3.22 -15.26 0.18
N SER A 161 3.73 -14.28 0.93
CA SER A 161 3.03 -13.81 2.14
C SER A 161 1.77 -12.99 1.84
N TRP A 162 1.66 -12.32 0.69
CA TRP A 162 0.49 -11.54 0.28
C TRP A 162 -0.61 -12.44 -0.30
N GLU A 163 -0.23 -13.39 -1.16
CA GLU A 163 -1.12 -14.45 -1.64
C GLU A 163 -1.55 -15.33 -0.47
N GLU A 164 -0.65 -15.76 0.42
CA GLU A 164 -1.01 -16.53 1.63
C GLU A 164 -1.83 -15.69 2.61
N ALA A 165 -1.56 -14.40 2.82
CA ALA A 165 -2.38 -13.58 3.73
C ALA A 165 -3.78 -13.31 3.14
N ILE A 166 -3.88 -13.01 1.85
CA ILE A 166 -5.18 -12.85 1.19
C ILE A 166 -5.88 -14.19 1.06
N GLU A 167 -5.19 -15.29 0.79
CA GLU A 167 -5.78 -16.63 0.68
C GLU A 167 -6.22 -17.13 2.06
N VAL A 168 -5.47 -16.87 3.13
CA VAL A 168 -5.89 -17.17 4.50
C VAL A 168 -7.09 -16.31 4.90
N ILE A 169 -7.06 -14.99 4.63
CA ILE A 169 -8.19 -14.09 4.90
C ILE A 169 -9.38 -14.40 3.99
N THR A 170 -9.17 -14.82 2.74
CA THR A 170 -10.28 -15.14 1.82
C THR A 170 -10.84 -16.52 2.13
N ALA A 171 -10.03 -17.52 2.47
CA ALA A 171 -10.48 -18.87 2.83
C ALA A 171 -11.15 -18.93 4.21
N GLN A 172 -10.68 -18.16 5.20
CA GLN A 172 -11.35 -18.05 6.51
C GLN A 172 -12.74 -17.43 6.42
N TYR A 173 -12.99 -16.59 5.41
CA TYR A 173 -14.26 -15.86 5.28
C TYR A 173 -15.14 -16.38 4.13
N ALA A 174 -14.59 -17.05 3.12
CA ALA A 174 -15.36 -17.76 2.08
C ALA A 174 -16.03 -19.05 2.61
N THR A 175 -15.56 -19.59 3.74
CA THR A 175 -16.20 -20.70 4.44
C THR A 175 -17.38 -20.27 5.32
N ARG A 176 -17.68 -18.96 5.38
CA ARG A 176 -18.79 -18.37 6.17
C ARG A 176 -20.02 -17.98 5.34
N SER A 177 -19.98 -18.12 4.01
CA SER A 177 -21.15 -18.05 3.11
C SER A 177 -21.77 -19.42 2.92
#